data_AF-A0A957FQN2-F1
#
_entry.id   AF-A0A957FQN2-F1
#
_cell.length_a   1.000
_cell.length_b   1.000
_cell.length_c   1.000
_cell.angle_alpha   90.00
_cell.angle_beta   90.00
_cell.angle_gamma   90.00
#
_symmetry.space_group_name_H-M   'P 1'
#
loop_
_entity.id
_entity.type
_entity.pdbx_description
1 polymer ?
#
loop_
_entity_poly.entity_id
_entity_poly.type
_entity_poly.pdbx_seq_one_letter_code
_entity_poly.pdbx_strand_id
1 'polypeptide(L)'
;MSQKVIHQTYMRRMAGTAVVYVASVFAVTLLINTVDLPRLIRTLLAFIPMLPIIYGLWAYSNFADQLDELQRLIQNKAIVLSAGLTGILTTSYGFLQAYADFPAIDLIWVFPMMIVLWGFSQAYYERKYRGTDE
;
A
#
# COMPACT_ATOMS: atom_id res chain seq x y z
N MET A 1 -6.11 22.61 15.66
CA MET A 1 -6.69 22.31 14.32
C MET A 1 -7.82 21.31 14.52
N SER A 2 -8.97 21.45 13.85
CA SER A 2 -10.08 20.48 13.97
C SER A 2 -9.64 19.10 13.45
N GLN A 3 -10.04 18.01 14.14
CA GLN A 3 -9.83 16.61 13.74
C GLN A 3 -10.14 16.37 12.24
N LYS A 4 -11.21 17.01 11.73
CA LYS A 4 -11.60 16.92 10.30
C LYS A 4 -10.55 17.49 9.34
N VAL A 5 -9.86 18.56 9.73
CA VAL A 5 -8.84 19.23 8.89
C VAL A 5 -7.55 18.42 8.82
N ILE A 6 -7.17 17.78 9.92
CA ILE A 6 -6.02 16.86 9.97
C ILE A 6 -6.26 15.66 9.05
N HIS A 7 -7.45 15.06 9.13
CA HIS A 7 -7.85 13.94 8.28
C HIS A 7 -7.86 14.30 6.78
N GLN A 8 -8.43 15.46 6.40
CA GLN A 8 -8.44 15.90 5.00
C GLN A 8 -7.03 16.20 4.46
N THR A 9 -6.17 16.80 5.29
CA THR A 9 -4.78 17.09 4.92
C THR A 9 -4.00 15.79 4.73
N TYR A 10 -4.19 14.82 5.62
CA TYR A 10 -3.60 13.49 5.50
C TYR A 10 -4.09 12.77 4.24
N MET A 11 -5.39 12.72 3.97
CA MET A 11 -5.96 12.11 2.77
C MET A 11 -5.40 12.73 1.49
N ARG A 12 -5.27 14.05 1.43
CA ARG A 12 -4.65 14.73 0.28
C ARG A 12 -3.16 14.39 0.13
N ARG A 13 -2.41 14.32 1.23
CA ARG A 13 -0.99 13.92 1.22
C ARG A 13 -0.83 12.48 0.75
N MET A 14 -1.64 11.56 1.26
CA MET A 14 -1.63 10.15 0.86
C MET A 14 -2.05 9.95 -0.60
N ALA A 15 -3.09 10.65 -1.06
CA ALA A 15 -3.49 10.64 -2.46
C ALA A 15 -2.37 11.20 -3.36
N GLY A 16 -1.72 12.29 -2.93
CA GLY A 16 -0.54 12.83 -3.60
C GLY A 16 0.60 11.81 -3.68
N THR A 17 0.93 11.14 -2.58
CA THR A 17 1.94 10.08 -2.54
C THR A 17 1.60 8.92 -3.46
N ALA A 18 0.34 8.48 -3.49
CA ALA A 18 -0.11 7.41 -4.36
C ALA A 18 -0.02 7.79 -5.85
N VAL A 19 -0.38 9.03 -6.21
CA VAL A 19 -0.21 9.55 -7.57
C VAL A 19 1.26 9.60 -7.96
N VAL A 20 2.14 10.09 -7.07
CA VAL A 20 3.59 10.13 -7.31
C VAL A 20 4.16 8.71 -7.46
N TYR A 21 3.71 7.76 -6.63
CA TYR A 21 4.08 6.36 -6.75
C TYR A 21 3.71 5.80 -8.13
N VAL A 22 2.44 5.90 -8.52
CA VAL A 22 1.96 5.39 -9.82
C VAL A 22 2.72 6.06 -10.97
N ALA A 23 2.85 7.39 -10.96
CA ALA A 23 3.60 8.13 -11.96
C ALA A 23 5.06 7.68 -12.04
N SER A 24 5.71 7.43 -10.89
CA SER A 24 7.10 6.96 -10.85
C SER A 24 7.25 5.56 -11.43
N VAL A 25 6.32 4.63 -11.15
CA VAL A 25 6.32 3.28 -11.75
C VAL A 25 6.19 3.39 -13.26
N PHE A 26 5.23 4.15 -13.77
CA PHE A 26 5.02 4.34 -15.21
C PHE A 26 6.24 4.99 -15.88
N ALA A 27 6.76 6.08 -15.30
CA ALA A 27 7.91 6.80 -15.86
C ALA A 27 9.16 5.92 -15.93
N VAL A 28 9.48 5.20 -14.85
CA VAL A 28 10.63 4.29 -14.80
C VAL A 28 10.45 3.14 -15.79
N THR A 29 9.26 2.55 -15.87
CA THR A 29 8.97 1.44 -16.79
C THR A 29 9.12 1.88 -18.25
N LEU A 30 8.56 3.05 -18.61
CA LEU A 30 8.68 3.60 -19.97
C LEU A 30 10.14 3.91 -20.31
N LEU A 31 10.88 4.56 -19.39
CA LEU A 31 12.28 4.92 -19.63
C LEU A 31 13.17 3.70 -19.81
N ILE A 32 13.03 2.70 -18.93
CA ILE A 32 13.83 1.47 -18.97
C ILE A 32 13.55 0.63 -20.24
N ASN A 33 12.32 0.70 -20.77
CA ASN A 33 11.94 -0.07 -21.96
C ASN A 33 12.19 0.67 -23.29
N THR A 34 12.50 1.97 -23.26
CA THR A 34 12.72 2.78 -24.47
C THR A 34 14.17 3.19 -24.68
N VAL A 35 14.97 3.23 -23.62
CA VAL A 35 16.37 3.68 -23.68
C VAL A 35 17.28 2.55 -23.24
N ASP A 36 18.33 2.30 -24.03
CA ASP A 36 19.37 1.35 -23.68
C ASP A 36 20.29 1.97 -22.63
N LEU A 37 20.08 1.60 -21.37
CA LEU A 37 20.78 2.18 -20.21
C LEU A 37 21.80 1.18 -19.64
N PRO A 38 22.97 1.65 -19.19
CA PRO A 38 23.89 0.83 -18.41
C PRO A 38 23.19 0.17 -17.22
N ARG A 39 23.54 -1.09 -16.93
CA ARG A 39 22.92 -1.90 -15.87
C ARG A 39 22.84 -1.17 -14.52
N LEU A 40 23.89 -0.44 -14.15
CA LEU A 40 23.93 0.33 -12.89
C LEU A 40 22.82 1.39 -12.83
N ILE A 41 22.64 2.15 -13.90
CA ILE A 41 21.62 3.21 -13.98
C ILE A 41 20.22 2.60 -13.93
N ARG A 42 19.99 1.53 -14.69
CA ARG A 42 18.71 0.79 -14.69
C ARG A 42 18.35 0.29 -13.28
N THR A 43 19.31 -0.24 -12.54
CA THR A 43 19.12 -0.69 -11.16
C THR A 43 18.74 0.47 -10.25
N LEU A 44 19.44 1.61 -10.32
CA LEU A 44 19.13 2.78 -9.49
C LEU A 44 17.73 3.35 -9.80
N LEU A 45 17.35 3.41 -11.08
CA LEU A 45 16.02 3.85 -11.49
C LEU A 45 14.91 2.94 -10.96
N ALA A 46 15.14 1.63 -10.88
CA ALA A 46 14.18 0.67 -10.35
C ALA A 46 13.83 0.91 -8.87
N PHE A 47 14.67 1.62 -8.12
CA PHE A 47 14.38 2.00 -6.72
C PHE A 47 13.59 3.31 -6.59
N ILE A 48 13.46 4.13 -7.64
CA ILE A 48 12.73 5.40 -7.56
C ILE A 48 11.30 5.23 -7.02
N PRO A 49 10.51 4.22 -7.45
CA PRO A 49 9.16 4.02 -6.91
C PRO A 49 9.11 3.63 -5.43
N MET A 50 10.24 3.29 -4.81
CA MET A 50 10.30 3.03 -3.38
C MET A 50 10.31 4.32 -2.55
N LEU A 51 10.80 5.44 -3.10
CA LEU A 51 10.85 6.72 -2.36
C LEU A 51 9.46 7.20 -1.92
N PRO A 52 8.42 7.19 -2.79
CA PRO A 52 7.06 7.52 -2.38
C PRO A 52 6.51 6.56 -1.33
N ILE A 53 6.84 5.26 -1.40
CA ILE A 53 6.38 4.27 -0.42
C ILE A 53 6.98 4.59 0.95
N ILE A 54 8.29 4.85 1.03
CA ILE A 54 8.98 5.22 2.27
C ILE A 54 8.37 6.51 2.85
N TYR A 55 8.15 7.52 2.00
CA TYR A 55 7.49 8.76 2.43
C TYR A 55 6.07 8.51 2.93
N GLY A 56 5.30 7.67 2.24
CA GLY A 56 3.94 7.29 2.62
C GLY A 56 3.89 6.60 3.98
N LEU A 57 4.84 5.70 4.25
CA LEU A 57 4.97 5.05 5.56
C LEU A 57 5.25 6.06 6.66
N TRP A 58 6.24 6.94 6.46
CA TRP A 58 6.56 8.01 7.41
C TRP A 58 5.37 8.95 7.66
N ALA A 59 4.68 9.36 6.60
CA ALA A 59 3.51 10.22 6.68
C ALA A 59 2.36 9.53 7.42
N TYR A 60 2.17 8.24 7.19
CA TYR A 60 1.17 7.43 7.90
C TYR A 60 1.51 7.28 9.38
N SER A 61 2.75 6.98 9.75
CA SER A 61 3.17 6.88 11.16
C SER A 61 2.86 8.17 11.91
N ASN A 62 3.22 9.32 11.34
CA ASN A 62 2.91 10.62 11.95
C ASN A 62 1.42 10.92 12.06
N PHE A 63 0.61 10.40 11.13
CA PHE A 63 -0.85 10.53 11.17
C PHE A 63 -1.47 9.59 12.21
N ALA A 64 -0.96 8.36 12.31
CA ALA A 64 -1.45 7.35 13.25
C ALA A 64 -1.30 7.79 14.72
N ASP A 65 -0.26 8.57 15.03
CA ASP A 65 -0.07 9.17 16.36
C ASP A 65 -1.11 10.25 16.71
N GLN A 66 -1.85 10.76 15.73
CA GLN A 66 -2.88 11.79 15.90
C GLN A 66 -4.32 11.21 15.92
N LEU A 67 -4.45 9.90 15.73
CA LEU A 67 -5.73 9.20 15.77
C LEU A 67 -6.23 9.06 17.22
N ASP A 68 -7.55 9.10 17.38
CA ASP A 68 -8.17 8.64 18.62
C ASP A 68 -8.00 7.12 18.82
N GLU A 69 -8.32 6.64 20.01
CA GLU A 69 -8.12 5.23 20.38
C GLU A 69 -8.92 4.27 19.48
N LEU A 70 -10.15 4.65 19.11
CA LEU A 70 -11.02 3.81 18.27
C LEU A 70 -10.48 3.71 16.84
N GLN A 71 -10.10 4.84 16.24
CA GLN A 71 -9.52 4.88 14.91
C GLN A 71 -8.17 4.15 14.87
N ARG A 72 -7.33 4.32 15.89
CA ARG A 72 -6.08 3.57 16.01
C ARG A 72 -6.32 2.05 16.12
N LEU A 73 -7.35 1.64 16.87
CA LEU A 73 -7.76 0.24 16.95
C LEU A 73 -8.24 -0.30 15.60
N ILE A 74 -9.11 0.45 14.91
CA ILE A 74 -9.61 0.10 13.57
C ILE A 74 -8.45 -0.09 12.60
N GLN A 75 -7.52 0.86 12.56
CA GLN A 75 -6.37 0.82 11.68
C GLN A 75 -5.47 -0.38 11.97
N ASN A 76 -5.16 -0.64 13.25
CA ASN A 76 -4.35 -1.79 13.63
C ASN A 76 -5.00 -3.11 13.19
N LYS A 77 -6.31 -3.27 13.44
CA LYS A 77 -7.03 -4.47 13.00
C LYS A 77 -7.07 -4.60 11.48
N ALA A 78 -7.24 -3.48 10.77
CA ALA A 78 -7.26 -3.46 9.32
C ALA A 78 -5.90 -3.85 8.71
N ILE A 79 -4.80 -3.37 9.28
CA ILE A 79 -3.44 -3.75 8.88
C ILE A 79 -3.20 -5.23 9.12
N VAL A 80 -3.52 -5.75 10.31
CA VAL A 80 -3.35 -7.17 10.64
C VAL A 80 -4.14 -8.07 9.69
N LEU A 81 -5.41 -7.74 9.43
CA LEU A 81 -6.25 -8.50 8.52
C LEU A 81 -5.71 -8.45 7.08
N SER A 82 -5.34 -7.28 6.59
CA SER A 82 -4.81 -7.12 5.23
C SER A 82 -3.48 -7.84 5.03
N ALA A 83 -2.56 -7.78 6.00
CA ALA A 83 -1.29 -8.49 5.96
C ALA A 83 -1.49 -10.00 5.99
N GLY A 84 -2.38 -10.50 6.86
CA GLY A 84 -2.73 -11.92 6.92
C GLY A 84 -3.34 -12.43 5.62
N LEU A 85 -4.31 -11.71 5.06
CA LEU A 85 -4.92 -12.06 3.77
C LEU A 85 -3.92 -12.01 2.64
N THR A 86 -3.05 -10.99 2.61
CA THR A 86 -1.98 -10.88 1.60
C THR A 86 -1.07 -12.10 1.68
N GLY A 87 -0.58 -12.45 2.87
CA GLY A 87 0.30 -13.60 3.06
C GLY A 87 -0.35 -14.92 2.67
N ILE A 88 -1.62 -15.12 3.01
CA ILE A 88 -2.38 -16.31 2.61
C ILE A 88 -2.47 -16.37 1.07
N LEU A 89 -2.93 -15.30 0.42
CA LEU A 89 -3.11 -15.27 -1.03
C LEU A 89 -1.80 -15.46 -1.79
N THR A 90 -0.73 -14.75 -1.39
CA THR A 90 0.58 -14.89 -2.06
C THR A 90 1.19 -16.26 -1.86
N THR A 91 1.04 -16.84 -0.66
CA THR A 91 1.58 -18.19 -0.37
C THR A 91 0.78 -19.25 -1.11
N SER A 92 -0.54 -19.16 -1.12
CA SER A 92 -1.41 -20.03 -1.92
C SER A 92 -1.03 -19.96 -3.40
N TYR A 93 -0.82 -18.76 -3.94
CA TYR A 93 -0.37 -18.60 -5.32
C TYR A 93 1.03 -19.17 -5.57
N GLY A 94 1.95 -19.00 -4.62
CA GLY A 94 3.28 -19.61 -4.66
C GLY A 94 3.23 -21.14 -4.72
N PHE A 95 2.30 -21.77 -3.98
CA PHE A 95 2.08 -23.21 -4.10
C PHE A 95 1.52 -23.62 -5.45
N LEU A 96 0.59 -22.83 -6.02
CA LEU A 96 0.08 -23.08 -7.37
C LEU A 96 1.19 -22.97 -8.42
N GLN A 97 2.11 -22.01 -8.29
CA GLN A 97 3.30 -21.92 -9.15
C GLN A 97 4.23 -23.12 -8.97
N ALA A 98 4.46 -23.54 -7.73
CA ALA A 98 5.41 -24.62 -7.42
C ALA A 98 4.91 -26.01 -7.84
N TYR A 99 3.60 -26.26 -7.82
CA TYR A 99 3.03 -27.60 -7.95
C TYR A 99 1.96 -27.76 -9.02
N ALA A 100 1.45 -26.68 -9.62
CA ALA A 100 0.34 -26.71 -10.57
C ALA A 100 0.60 -25.91 -11.86
N ASP A 101 1.86 -25.60 -12.18
CA ASP A 101 2.30 -24.92 -13.40
C ASP A 101 1.61 -23.56 -13.67
N PHE A 102 1.22 -22.85 -12.59
CA PHE A 102 0.66 -21.50 -12.73
C PHE A 102 1.73 -20.50 -13.21
N PRO A 103 1.33 -19.45 -13.96
CA PRO A 103 2.28 -18.46 -14.47
C PRO A 103 2.96 -17.66 -13.34
N ALA A 104 4.16 -17.17 -13.64
CA ALA A 104 4.88 -16.25 -12.76
C ALA A 104 4.12 -14.91 -12.63
N ILE A 105 3.91 -14.45 -11.40
CA ILE A 105 3.42 -13.10 -11.08
C ILE A 105 4.55 -12.32 -10.42
N ASP A 106 4.77 -11.10 -10.89
CA ASP A 106 5.78 -10.21 -10.33
C ASP A 106 5.43 -9.76 -8.91
N LEU A 107 6.44 -9.77 -8.03
CA LEU A 107 6.30 -9.35 -6.64
C LEU A 107 5.87 -7.89 -6.47
N ILE A 108 5.97 -7.08 -7.53
CA ILE A 108 5.49 -5.69 -7.56
C ILE A 108 4.00 -5.57 -7.19
N TRP A 109 3.21 -6.63 -7.40
CA TRP A 109 1.77 -6.67 -7.11
C TRP A 109 1.42 -6.94 -5.65
N VAL A 110 2.37 -7.45 -4.85
CA VAL A 110 2.14 -7.82 -3.44
C VAL A 110 1.74 -6.59 -2.63
N PHE A 111 2.48 -5.49 -2.78
CA PHE A 111 2.21 -4.27 -2.02
C PHE A 111 0.89 -3.58 -2.43
N PRO A 112 0.58 -3.34 -3.73
CA PRO A 112 -0.73 -2.87 -4.16
C PRO A 112 -1.89 -3.73 -3.65
N MET A 113 -1.76 -5.06 -3.69
CA MET A 113 -2.77 -5.97 -3.16
C MET A 113 -3.00 -5.74 -1.66
N MET A 114 -1.92 -5.62 -0.87
CA MET A 114 -2.02 -5.32 0.55
C MET A 114 -2.73 -3.99 0.83
N ILE A 115 -2.41 -2.94 0.07
CA ILE A 115 -3.07 -1.62 0.21
C ILE A 115 -4.57 -1.71 -0.09
N VAL A 116 -4.96 -2.43 -1.14
CA VAL A 116 -6.37 -2.65 -1.47
C VAL A 116 -7.09 -3.40 -0.34
N LEU A 117 -6.48 -4.49 0.14
CA LEU A 117 -7.02 -5.27 1.25
C LEU A 117 -7.10 -4.45 2.55
N TRP A 118 -6.15 -3.55 2.79
CA TRP A 118 -6.16 -2.65 3.93
C TRP A 118 -7.35 -1.68 3.85
N GLY A 119 -7.60 -1.06 2.70
CA GLY A 119 -8.77 -0.20 2.48
C GLY A 119 -10.10 -0.92 2.71
N PHE A 120 -10.24 -2.15 2.21
CA PHE A 120 -11.43 -2.97 2.47
C PHE A 120 -11.57 -3.35 3.94
N SER A 121 -10.46 -3.72 4.58
CA SER A 121 -10.45 -4.09 6.00
C SER A 121 -10.82 -2.90 6.88
N GLN A 122 -10.34 -1.70 6.56
CA GLN A 122 -10.71 -0.46 7.25
C GLN A 122 -12.21 -0.20 7.13
N ALA A 123 -12.77 -0.23 5.91
CA ALA A 123 -14.20 -0.04 5.69
C ALA A 123 -15.06 -1.09 6.43
N TYR A 124 -14.59 -2.33 6.51
CA TYR A 124 -15.24 -3.39 7.28
C TYR A 124 -15.28 -3.06 8.79
N TYR A 125 -14.15 -2.70 9.38
CA TYR A 125 -14.08 -2.40 10.82
C TYR A 125 -14.81 -1.09 11.17
N GLU A 126 -14.73 -0.04 10.35
CA GLU A 126 -15.50 1.19 10.55
C GLU A 126 -17.01 0.93 10.62
N ARG A 127 -17.54 0.09 9.73
CA ARG A 127 -18.96 -0.32 9.75
C ARG A 127 -19.28 -1.15 10.98
N LYS A 128 -18.39 -2.09 11.34
CA LYS A 128 -18.58 -2.96 12.50
C LYS A 128 -18.67 -2.18 13.81
N TYR A 129 -17.85 -1.14 13.97
CA TYR A 129 -17.84 -0.33 15.19
C TYR A 129 -18.91 0.76 15.22
N ARG A 130 -19.39 1.25 14.07
CA ARG A 130 -20.58 2.12 14.06
C ARG A 130 -21.84 1.41 14.55
N GLY A 131 -22.01 0.14 14.22
CA GLY A 131 -23.20 -0.64 14.60
C GLY A 131 -23.23 -1.10 16.05
N THR A 132 -22.20 -0.81 16.85
CA THR A 132 -22.18 -1.12 18.30
C THR A 132 -22.56 0.08 19.18
N ASP A 133 -22.68 1.28 18.58
CA ASP A 133 -23.06 2.51 19.28
C ASP A 133 -24.57 2.83 19.15
N GLU A 134 -25.35 1.96 18.46
CA GLU A 134 -26.82 1.97 18.38
C GLU A 134 -27.44 0.95 19.34
#